data_AF-A0A2P6GIE6-F1
#
_entry.id   AF-A0A2P6GIE6-F1
#
_cell.length_a   1.000
_cell.length_b   1.000
_cell.length_c   1.000
_cell.angle_alpha   90.00
_cell.angle_beta   90.00
_cell.angle_gamma   90.00
#
_symmetry.space_group_name_H-M   'P 1'
#
loop_
_entity.id
_entity.type
_entity.pdbx_description
1 polymer ?
#
loop_
_entity_poly.entity_id
_entity_poly.type
_entity_poly.pdbx_seq_one_letter_code
_entity_poly.pdbx_strand_id
1 'polypeptide(L)'
;MIVIAVIILVYLSPLIIGSLFMGFQKKVKSTHPESKLNKPIFVGYSWTYFFFGFFVPIFRGEIVVGLLHAILSFITFGLFWLIMSFLYNRQYSERLIASGWQLSDTEERNQMVRLKLRISDQ
;
A
#
# COMPACT_ATOMS: atom_id res chain seq x y z
N MET A 1 -22.85 -1.09 -25.12
CA MET A 1 -21.43 -0.76 -25.33
C MET A 1 -21.02 0.53 -24.64
N ILE A 2 -21.60 1.69 -24.96
CA ILE A 2 -21.21 2.99 -24.39
C ILE A 2 -21.40 3.08 -22.87
N VAL A 3 -22.56 2.70 -22.34
CA VAL A 3 -22.86 2.76 -20.88
C VAL A 3 -21.89 1.91 -20.07
N ILE A 4 -21.59 0.69 -20.55
CA ILE A 4 -20.64 -0.22 -19.90
C ILE A 4 -19.24 0.40 -19.88
N ALA A 5 -18.81 1.01 -20.99
CA ALA A 5 -17.52 1.70 -21.06
C ALA A 5 -17.44 2.86 -20.05
N VAL A 6 -18.50 3.66 -19.91
CA VAL A 6 -18.57 4.76 -18.93
C VAL A 6 -18.46 4.24 -17.50
N ILE A 7 -19.20 3.17 -17.15
CA ILE A 7 -19.13 2.58 -15.80
C ILE A 7 -17.71 2.08 -15.48
N ILE A 8 -17.07 1.41 -16.43
CA ILE A 8 -15.68 0.94 -16.27
C ILE A 8 -14.74 2.12 -16.06
N LEU A 9 -14.87 3.18 -16.86
CA LEU A 9 -14.04 4.39 -16.72
C LEU A 9 -14.22 5.05 -15.35
N VAL A 10 -15.46 5.17 -14.88
CA VAL A 10 -15.75 5.72 -13.55
C VAL A 10 -15.13 4.85 -12.46
N TYR A 11 -15.28 3.52 -12.56
CA TYR A 11 -14.70 2.59 -11.58
C TYR A 11 -13.17 2.64 -11.57
N LEU A 12 -12.52 2.80 -12.73
CA LEU A 12 -11.06 2.90 -12.85
C LEU A 12 -10.51 4.30 -12.56
N SER A 13 -11.36 5.33 -12.49
CA SER A 13 -10.92 6.71 -12.25
C SER A 13 -10.10 6.89 -10.95
N PRO A 14 -10.39 6.22 -9.81
CA PRO A 14 -9.58 6.35 -8.60
C PRO A 14 -8.17 5.78 -8.78
N LEU A 15 -8.00 4.73 -9.61
CA LEU A 15 -6.68 4.17 -9.93
C LEU A 15 -5.83 5.18 -10.72
N ILE A 16 -6.43 5.87 -11.70
CA ILE A 16 -5.74 6.88 -12.50
C ILE A 16 -5.39 8.09 -11.63
N ILE A 17 -6.38 8.65 -10.92
CA ILE A 17 -6.21 9.83 -10.06
C ILE A 17 -5.19 9.52 -8.95
N GLY A 18 -5.35 8.41 -8.24
CA GLY A 18 -4.43 8.02 -7.18
C GLY A 18 -3.00 7.83 -7.67
N SER A 19 -2.82 7.20 -8.84
CA SER A 19 -1.49 7.02 -9.42
C SER A 19 -0.85 8.34 -9.87
N LEU A 20 -1.63 9.30 -10.37
CA LEU A 20 -1.14 10.64 -10.75
C LEU A 20 -0.71 11.45 -9.53
N PHE A 21 -1.51 11.44 -8.46
CA PHE A 21 -1.24 12.26 -7.27
C PHE A 21 -0.15 11.67 -6.34
N MET A 22 -0.10 10.35 -6.18
CA MET A 22 0.81 9.70 -5.21
C MET A 22 2.02 9.00 -5.88
N GLY A 23 2.01 8.92 -7.21
CA GLY A 23 2.88 8.06 -7.99
C GLY A 23 2.47 6.58 -7.89
N PHE A 24 2.86 5.81 -8.90
CA PHE A 24 2.62 4.36 -8.92
C PHE A 24 3.33 3.62 -7.78
N GLN A 25 2.78 2.49 -7.34
CA GLN A 25 3.36 1.65 -6.29
C GLN A 25 4.83 1.31 -6.59
N LYS A 26 5.73 1.66 -5.67
CA LYS A 26 7.13 1.25 -5.69
C LYS A 26 7.39 0.29 -4.53
N LYS A 27 8.18 -0.75 -4.80
CA LYS A 27 8.61 -1.76 -3.84
C LYS A 27 10.06 -1.47 -3.46
N VAL A 28 10.44 -1.47 -2.20
CA VAL A 28 11.82 -1.25 -1.74
C VAL A 28 12.20 -2.36 -0.76
N LYS A 29 13.44 -2.85 -0.83
CA LYS A 29 13.92 -3.91 0.06
C LYS A 29 14.10 -3.38 1.49
N SER A 30 13.69 -4.19 2.46
CA SER A 30 13.98 -3.98 3.86
C SER A 30 14.37 -5.29 4.53
N THR A 31 15.21 -5.20 5.55
CA THR A 31 15.74 -6.35 6.28
C THR A 31 15.57 -6.12 7.78
N HIS A 32 15.16 -7.16 8.49
CA HIS A 32 15.09 -7.12 9.95
C HIS A 32 16.48 -7.42 10.54
N PRO A 33 17.02 -6.55 11.42
CA PRO A 33 18.42 -6.62 11.84
C PRO A 33 18.78 -7.90 12.60
N GLU A 34 17.88 -8.42 13.44
CA GLU A 34 18.12 -9.60 14.28
C GLU A 34 17.90 -10.92 13.50
N SER A 35 16.73 -11.04 12.88
CA SER A 35 16.30 -12.29 12.21
C SER A 35 16.83 -12.45 10.79
N LYS A 36 17.45 -11.40 10.22
CA LYS A 36 17.92 -11.33 8.82
C LYS A 36 16.85 -11.65 7.77
N LEU A 37 15.57 -11.66 8.17
CA LEU A 37 14.45 -11.82 7.26
C LEU A 37 14.31 -10.59 6.36
N ASN A 38 13.85 -10.81 5.13
CA ASN A 38 13.60 -9.76 4.17
C ASN A 38 12.10 -9.57 3.98
N LYS A 39 11.63 -8.32 4.04
CA LYS A 39 10.27 -7.94 3.67
C LYS A 39 10.33 -6.70 2.79
N PRO A 40 9.47 -6.62 1.77
CA PRO A 40 9.38 -5.41 0.98
C PRO A 40 8.59 -4.34 1.72
N ILE A 41 9.04 -3.09 1.59
CA ILE A 41 8.31 -1.85 1.88
C ILE A 41 7.66 -1.35 0.59
N PHE A 42 6.49 -0.71 0.70
CA PHE A 42 5.75 -0.17 -0.44
C PHE A 42 5.39 1.30 -0.23
N VAL A 43 5.57 2.12 -1.27
CA VAL A 43 5.20 3.55 -1.27
C VAL A 43 4.45 3.94 -2.54
N GLY A 44 3.69 5.03 -2.50
CA GLY A 44 2.79 5.45 -3.59
C GLY A 44 1.43 4.76 -3.53
N TYR A 45 0.59 5.01 -4.54
CA TYR A 45 -0.77 4.48 -4.62
C TYR A 45 -0.77 2.94 -4.66
N SER A 46 -1.63 2.30 -3.87
CA SER A 46 -1.72 0.85 -3.82
C SER A 46 -2.69 0.30 -4.86
N TRP A 47 -2.21 0.20 -6.11
CA TRP A 47 -2.96 -0.47 -7.16
C TRP A 47 -3.30 -1.92 -6.80
N THR A 48 -2.42 -2.61 -6.04
CA THR A 48 -2.71 -3.97 -5.56
C THR A 48 -3.91 -3.97 -4.62
N TYR A 49 -4.00 -3.00 -3.70
CA TYR A 49 -5.15 -2.91 -2.81
C TYR A 49 -6.41 -2.48 -3.57
N PHE A 50 -6.29 -1.61 -4.57
CA PHE A 50 -7.42 -1.23 -5.41
C PHE A 50 -8.11 -2.45 -6.07
N PHE A 51 -7.36 -3.43 -6.57
CA PHE A 51 -7.94 -4.61 -7.22
C PHE A 51 -8.27 -5.77 -6.27
N PHE A 52 -7.52 -5.93 -5.17
CA PHE A 52 -7.63 -7.10 -4.30
C PHE A 52 -8.06 -6.79 -2.86
N GLY A 53 -8.20 -5.52 -2.51
CA GLY A 53 -8.74 -5.07 -1.22
C GLY A 53 -8.03 -5.70 -0.02
N PHE A 54 -8.83 -6.20 0.91
CA PHE A 54 -8.38 -6.80 2.17
C PHE A 54 -7.57 -8.10 1.99
N PHE A 55 -7.52 -8.71 0.80
CA PHE A 55 -6.62 -9.84 0.55
C PHE A 55 -5.15 -9.42 0.56
N VAL A 56 -4.85 -8.16 0.21
CA VAL A 56 -3.46 -7.67 0.18
C VAL A 56 -2.76 -7.74 1.54
N PRO A 57 -3.31 -7.21 2.65
CA PRO A 57 -2.72 -7.41 3.98
C PRO A 57 -2.56 -8.87 4.37
N ILE A 58 -3.50 -9.74 4.04
CA ILE A 58 -3.38 -11.18 4.32
C ILE A 58 -2.15 -11.77 3.61
N PHE A 59 -1.99 -11.51 2.31
CA PHE A 59 -0.82 -11.99 1.56
C PHE A 59 0.51 -11.33 1.97
N ARG A 60 0.46 -10.17 2.63
CA ARG A 60 1.64 -9.53 3.23
C ARG A 60 1.93 -10.00 4.67
N GLY A 61 1.14 -10.94 5.19
CA GLY A 61 1.32 -11.51 6.53
C GLY A 61 0.64 -10.73 7.67
N GLU A 62 -0.25 -9.78 7.34
CA GLU A 62 -1.03 -9.00 8.31
C GLU A 62 -2.49 -9.52 8.39
N ILE A 63 -2.67 -10.76 8.86
CA ILE A 63 -3.98 -11.44 8.86
C ILE A 63 -5.04 -10.65 9.64
N VAL A 64 -4.69 -10.13 10.82
CA VAL A 64 -5.61 -9.34 11.67
C VAL A 64 -6.04 -8.04 10.97
N VAL A 65 -5.09 -7.34 10.33
CA VAL A 65 -5.37 -6.13 9.55
C VAL A 65 -6.29 -6.45 8.38
N GLY A 66 -6.03 -7.57 7.68
CA GLY A 66 -6.88 -8.04 6.59
C GLY A 66 -8.31 -8.34 7.03
N LEU A 67 -8.49 -9.04 8.15
CA LEU A 67 -9.84 -9.31 8.68
C LEU A 67 -10.58 -8.01 9.06
N LEU A 68 -9.89 -7.08 9.72
CA LEU A 68 -10.43 -5.77 10.07
C LEU A 68 -10.86 -5.00 8.80
N HIS A 69 -10.01 -4.98 7.78
CA HIS A 69 -10.31 -4.33 6.51
C HIS A 69 -11.50 -4.98 5.78
N ALA A 70 -11.66 -6.31 5.87
CA ALA A 70 -12.80 -7.01 5.31
C ALA A 70 -14.12 -6.56 5.96
N ILE A 71 -14.15 -6.53 7.29
CA ILE A 71 -15.33 -6.08 8.06
C ILE A 71 -15.66 -4.63 7.72
N LEU A 72 -14.68 -3.73 7.73
CA LEU A 72 -14.88 -2.31 7.41
C LEU A 72 -15.31 -2.11 5.95
N SER A 73 -14.76 -2.88 5.00
CA SER A 73 -15.19 -2.83 3.60
C SER A 73 -16.63 -3.28 3.44
N PHE A 74 -17.07 -4.30 4.17
CA PHE A 74 -18.45 -4.77 4.14
C PHE A 74 -19.44 -3.74 4.72
N ILE A 75 -19.15 -3.22 5.93
CA ILE A 75 -20.02 -2.25 6.62
C ILE A 75 -20.12 -0.92 5.85
N THR A 76 -19.07 -0.54 5.11
CA THR A 76 -19.04 0.69 4.31
C THR A 76 -19.43 0.49 2.84
N PHE A 77 -19.97 -0.69 2.48
CA PHE A 77 -20.35 -1.03 1.11
C PHE A 77 -19.24 -0.77 0.08
N GLY A 78 -17.99 -1.10 0.43
CA GLY A 78 -16.81 -0.97 -0.44
C GLY A 78 -16.15 0.42 -0.42
N LEU A 79 -16.69 1.42 0.27
CA LEU A 79 -16.04 2.73 0.37
C LEU A 79 -14.68 2.65 1.07
N PHE A 80 -14.58 1.86 2.15
CA PHE A 80 -13.31 1.64 2.84
C PHE A 80 -12.27 0.96 1.93
N TRP A 81 -12.70 0.08 1.02
CA TRP A 81 -11.82 -0.52 0.03
C TRP A 81 -11.17 0.55 -0.86
N LEU A 82 -11.98 1.49 -1.37
CA LEU A 82 -11.50 2.58 -2.22
C LEU A 82 -10.58 3.53 -1.46
N ILE A 83 -10.91 3.90 -0.23
CA ILE A 83 -10.06 4.79 0.57
C ILE A 83 -8.71 4.12 0.87
N MET A 84 -8.74 2.84 1.23
CA MET A 84 -7.52 2.12 1.60
C MET A 84 -6.57 1.88 0.42
N SER A 85 -7.00 1.96 -0.83
CA SER A 85 -6.06 1.93 -1.96
C SER A 85 -5.08 3.11 -1.96
N PHE A 86 -5.48 4.25 -1.37
CA PHE A 86 -4.60 5.42 -1.19
C PHE A 86 -3.69 5.27 0.03
N LEU A 87 -4.20 4.66 1.11
CA LEU A 87 -3.52 4.70 2.41
C LEU A 87 -2.69 3.46 2.72
N TYR A 88 -3.06 2.30 2.19
CA TYR A 88 -2.58 1.01 2.69
C TYR A 88 -1.06 0.83 2.57
N ASN A 89 -0.45 1.21 1.44
CA ASN A 89 1.00 1.09 1.28
C ASN A 89 1.77 1.88 2.33
N ARG A 90 1.32 3.11 2.63
CA ARG A 90 1.94 3.97 3.65
C ARG A 90 1.81 3.33 5.02
N GLN A 91 0.60 2.95 5.41
CA GLN A 91 0.34 2.34 6.72
C GLN A 91 1.10 1.03 6.93
N TYR A 92 1.13 0.15 5.93
CA TYR A 92 1.90 -1.10 5.98
C TYR A 92 3.39 -0.84 6.19
N SER A 93 3.94 0.11 5.42
CA SER A 93 5.37 0.44 5.51
C SER A 93 5.75 1.12 6.81
N GLU A 94 4.90 2.02 7.32
CA GLU A 94 5.10 2.63 8.65
C GLU A 94 5.08 1.58 9.77
N ARG A 95 4.17 0.60 9.71
CA ARG A 95 4.15 -0.51 10.68
C ARG A 95 5.41 -1.38 10.62
N LEU A 96 5.95 -1.63 9.43
CA LEU A 96 7.23 -2.33 9.30
C LEU A 96 8.38 -1.52 9.92
N ILE A 97 8.50 -0.24 9.58
CA ILE A 97 9.58 0.59 10.12
C ILE A 97 9.46 0.72 11.65
N ALA A 98 8.23 0.93 12.15
CA ALA A 98 7.96 0.99 13.60
C ALA A 98 8.24 -0.34 14.32
N SER A 99 8.22 -1.47 13.62
CA SER A 99 8.59 -2.79 14.15
C SER A 99 10.07 -3.15 13.95
N GLY A 100 10.92 -2.16 13.61
CA GLY A 100 12.37 -2.31 13.56
C GLY A 100 12.94 -2.77 12.21
N TRP A 101 12.12 -2.79 11.15
CA TRP A 101 12.62 -3.09 9.80
C TRP A 101 13.44 -1.94 9.25
N GLN A 102 14.64 -2.23 8.72
CA GLN A 102 15.56 -1.25 8.17
C GLN A 102 15.61 -1.33 6.65
N LEU A 103 15.72 -0.17 5.99
CA LEU A 103 15.87 -0.08 4.54
C LEU A 103 17.21 -0.71 4.12
N SER A 104 17.18 -1.58 3.10
CA SER A 104 18.35 -2.35 2.65
C SER A 104 18.48 -2.42 1.12
N ASP A 105 17.91 -1.43 0.42
CA ASP A 105 17.99 -1.27 -1.02
C ASP A 105 19.08 -0.25 -1.40
N THR A 106 19.15 0.15 -2.68
CA THR A 106 20.04 1.24 -3.10
C THR A 106 19.72 2.55 -2.38
N GLU A 107 20.73 3.38 -2.15
CA GLU A 107 20.57 4.64 -1.41
C GLU A 107 19.50 5.55 -2.03
N GLU A 108 19.47 5.66 -3.36
CA GLU A 108 18.43 6.39 -4.11
C GLU A 108 17.01 5.92 -3.77
N ARG A 109 16.80 4.61 -3.65
CA ARG A 109 15.49 4.02 -3.33
C ARG A 109 15.16 4.19 -1.85
N ASN A 110 16.16 4.11 -0.99
CA ASN A 110 15.98 4.34 0.44
C ASN A 110 15.57 5.80 0.70
N GLN A 111 16.26 6.76 0.09
CA GLN A 111 15.91 8.18 0.15
C GLN A 111 14.49 8.46 -0.35
N MET A 112 14.08 7.82 -1.45
CA MET A 112 12.70 7.94 -1.96
C MET A 112 11.65 7.50 -0.92
N VAL A 113 11.91 6.39 -0.19
CA VAL A 113 11.03 5.95 0.90
C VAL A 113 11.06 6.97 2.05
N ARG A 114 12.25 7.45 2.42
CA ARG A 114 12.41 8.43 3.51
C ARG A 114 11.58 9.69 3.28
N LEU A 115 11.67 10.23 2.07
CA LEU A 115 10.88 11.38 1.63
C LEU A 115 9.37 11.11 1.62
N LYS A 116 8.94 9.96 1.06
CA LYS A 116 7.51 9.62 0.96
C LYS A 116 6.85 9.30 2.32
N LEU A 117 7.61 8.72 3.25
CA LEU A 117 7.10 8.36 4.59
C LEU A 117 7.35 9.45 5.64
N ARG A 118 8.16 10.47 5.33
CA ARG A 118 8.57 11.55 6.27
C ARG A 118 9.30 10.99 7.49
N ILE A 119 10.17 10.02 7.28
CA ILE A 119 11.05 9.45 8.30
C ILE A 119 12.40 10.16 8.23
N SER A 120 12.99 10.50 9.38
CA SER A 120 14.32 11.11 9.45
C SER A 120 15.40 10.10 9.05
N ASP A 121 16.55 10.61 8.62
CA ASP A 121 17.74 9.78 8.45
C ASP A 121 18.10 9.18 9.82
N GLN A 122 18.08 7.84 9.89
CA GLN A 122 18.67 7.07 10.99
C GLN A 122 20.14 6.83 10.71
#